data_AF-A0A962LPZ9-F1
#
_entry.id   AF-A0A962LPZ9-F1
#
_cell.length_a   1.000
_cell.length_b   1.000
_cell.length_c   1.000
_cell.angle_alpha   90.00
_cell.angle_beta   90.00
_cell.angle_gamma   90.00
#
_symmetry.space_group_name_H-M   'P 1'
#
loop_
_entity.id
_entity.type
_entity.pdbx_description
1 polymer ?
#
loop_
_entity_poly.entity_id
_entity_poly.type
_entity_poly.pdbx_seq_one_letter_code
_entity_poly.pdbx_strand_id
1 'polypeptide(L)' 'MADSEQNPSESKSKPGKLNPFQVVASVFAAGLGVQSSKNRERDFKQGRIGVFIAAGIIFTLLFIGAVMFVVQMVVKGAGE' A
#
# COMPACT_ATOMS: atom_id res chain seq x y z
N MET A 1 -37.41 28.16 -23.29
CA MET A 1 -35.96 28.44 -23.39
C MET A 1 -35.59 29.38 -22.26
N ALA A 2 -34.67 29.09 -21.34
CA ALA A 2 -33.68 28.03 -21.29
C ALA A 2 -33.58 27.48 -19.86
N ASP A 3 -33.47 26.18 -19.78
CA ASP A 3 -33.25 25.42 -18.56
C ASP A 3 -31.91 25.80 -17.93
N SER A 4 -31.93 26.12 -16.64
CA SER A 4 -30.73 26.29 -15.83
C SER A 4 -30.09 24.92 -15.59
N GLU A 5 -29.23 24.48 -16.51
CA GLU A 5 -28.31 23.35 -16.27
C GLU A 5 -27.31 23.72 -15.17
N GLN A 6 -27.60 23.30 -13.94
CA GLN A 6 -26.58 23.13 -12.91
C GLN A 6 -25.70 21.95 -13.30
N ASN A 7 -24.53 22.25 -13.87
CA ASN A 7 -23.46 21.29 -14.12
C ASN A 7 -22.67 21.09 -12.81
N PRO A 8 -22.70 19.91 -12.16
CA PRO A 8 -21.91 19.65 -10.97
C PRO A 8 -20.46 19.40 -11.39
N SER A 9 -19.76 20.50 -11.68
CA SER A 9 -18.33 20.47 -12.01
C SER A 9 -17.52 20.03 -10.79
N GLU A 10 -17.03 18.79 -10.92
CA GLU A 10 -15.71 18.35 -10.49
C GLU A 10 -15.20 18.91 -9.15
N SER A 11 -15.41 18.14 -8.08
CA SER A 11 -14.58 18.24 -6.89
C SER A 11 -13.13 17.86 -7.26
N LYS A 12 -12.36 18.86 -7.70
CA LYS A 12 -10.91 18.80 -7.81
C LYS A 12 -10.32 18.50 -6.43
N SER A 13 -10.19 17.21 -6.13
CA SER A 13 -9.34 16.74 -5.05
C SER A 13 -7.91 17.11 -5.42
N LYS A 14 -7.44 18.19 -4.80
CA LYS A 14 -6.04 18.63 -4.78
C LYS A 14 -5.13 17.41 -4.58
N PRO A 15 -3.92 17.34 -5.17
CA PRO A 15 -2.99 16.24 -4.94
C PRO A 15 -2.45 16.35 -3.50
N GLY A 16 -3.25 15.89 -2.55
CA GLY A 16 -2.87 15.76 -1.16
C GLY A 16 -1.85 14.63 -1.05
N LYS A 17 -0.73 14.91 -0.41
CA LYS A 17 0.29 13.94 -0.01
C LYS A 17 -0.37 12.61 0.38
N LEU A 18 0.12 11.49 -0.19
CA LEU A 18 -0.39 10.16 0.15
C LEU A 18 -0.37 9.98 1.66
N ASN A 19 -1.55 9.73 2.22
CA ASN A 19 -1.68 9.39 3.62
C ASN A 19 -0.88 8.10 3.87
N PRO A 20 -0.04 8.00 4.93
CA PRO A 20 0.70 6.77 5.26
C PRO A 20 -0.18 5.51 5.27
N PHE A 21 -1.45 5.64 5.66
CA PHE A 21 -2.41 4.54 5.60
C PHE A 21 -2.69 4.04 4.18
N GLN A 22 -2.72 4.95 3.19
CA GLN A 22 -2.87 4.57 1.77
C GLN A 22 -1.65 3.83 1.24
N VAL A 23 -0.45 4.18 1.72
CA VAL A 23 0.79 3.47 1.36
C VAL A 23 0.76 2.06 1.92
N VAL A 24 0.42 1.91 3.20
CA VAL A 24 0.27 0.60 3.85
C VAL A 24 -0.76 -0.25 3.10
N ALA A 25 -1.96 0.28 2.84
CA ALA A 25 -2.99 -0.44 2.10
C ALA A 25 -2.54 -0.83 0.68
N SER A 26 -1.79 0.02 -0.02
CA SER A 26 -1.23 -0.32 -1.33
C SER A 26 -0.19 -1.44 -1.24
N VAL A 27 0.69 -1.41 -0.24
CA VAL A 27 1.72 -2.44 -0.04
C VAL A 27 1.07 -3.79 0.28
N PHE A 28 0.03 -3.82 1.12
CA PHE A 28 -0.74 -5.04 1.39
C PHE A 28 -1.48 -5.54 0.15
N ALA A 29 -2.16 -4.66 -0.59
CA ALA A 29 -2.86 -5.05 -1.82
C ALA A 29 -1.88 -5.59 -2.89
N ALA A 30 -0.69 -5.01 -3.00
CA ALA A 30 0.39 -5.49 -3.87
C ALA A 30 0.95 -6.83 -3.40
N GLY A 31 1.19 -6.99 -2.09
CA GLY A 31 1.68 -8.26 -1.51
C GLY A 31 0.68 -9.41 -1.64
N LEU A 32 -0.62 -9.13 -1.58
CA LEU A 32 -1.69 -10.11 -1.83
C LEU A 32 -2.03 -10.31 -3.32
N GLY A 33 -1.40 -9.54 -4.22
CA GLY A 33 -1.66 -9.62 -5.67
C GLY A 33 -2.97 -8.98 -6.15
N VAL A 34 -3.75 -8.36 -5.26
CA VAL A 34 -5.06 -7.72 -5.56
C VAL A 34 -4.93 -6.23 -5.91
N GLN A 35 -3.76 -5.78 -6.34
CA GLN A 35 -3.50 -4.38 -6.65
C GLN A 35 -4.31 -3.92 -7.88
N SER A 36 -5.31 -3.07 -7.66
CA SER A 36 -6.10 -2.43 -8.73
C SER A 36 -5.22 -1.50 -9.59
N SER A 37 -5.55 -1.39 -10.88
CA SER A 37 -4.93 -0.44 -11.82
C SER A 37 -4.97 1.00 -11.32
N LYS A 38 -6.02 1.40 -10.57
CA LYS A 38 -6.14 2.72 -9.94
C LYS A 38 -5.11 2.96 -8.84
N ASN A 39 -4.82 1.95 -8.01
CA ASN A 39 -3.75 2.04 -7.00
C ASN A 39 -2.39 2.14 -7.71
N ARG A 40 -2.15 1.29 -8.72
CA ARG A 40 -0.92 1.35 -9.52
C ARG A 40 -0.74 2.71 -10.20
N GLU A 41 -1.75 3.22 -10.87
CA GLU A 41 -1.64 4.50 -11.56
C GLU A 41 -1.40 5.67 -10.60
N ARG A 42 -2.01 5.66 -9.41
CA ARG A 42 -1.73 6.63 -8.34
C ARG A 42 -0.30 6.51 -7.82
N ASP A 43 0.14 5.30 -7.53
CA ASP A 43 1.46 5.02 -6.95
C ASP A 43 2.60 5.36 -7.94
N PHE A 44 2.34 5.22 -9.24
CA PHE A 44 3.29 5.50 -10.32
C PHE A 44 3.24 6.96 -10.80
N LYS A 45 2.06 7.59 -10.93
CA LYS A 45 1.94 9.01 -11.34
C LYS A 45 2.46 9.99 -10.29
N GLN A 46 2.44 9.63 -9.01
CA GLN A 46 2.92 10.51 -7.94
C GLN A 46 4.43 10.40 -7.66
N GLY A 47 5.18 9.70 -8.51
CA GLY A 47 6.65 9.77 -8.57
C GLY A 47 7.41 9.03 -7.46
N ARG A 48 6.76 8.20 -6.64
CA ARG A 48 7.39 7.58 -5.45
C ARG A 48 7.56 6.06 -5.54
N ILE A 49 7.82 5.51 -6.73
CA ILE A 49 8.16 4.07 -6.92
C ILE A 49 9.21 3.60 -5.90
N GLY A 50 10.26 4.40 -5.67
CA GLY A 50 11.30 4.07 -4.70
C GLY A 50 10.79 3.85 -3.28
N VAL A 51 9.73 4.53 -2.86
CA VAL A 51 9.12 4.37 -1.53
C VAL A 51 8.37 3.06 -1.43
N PHE A 52 7.71 2.62 -2.49
CA PHE A 52 7.04 1.32 -2.52
C PHE A 52 8.03 0.17 -2.53
N ILE A 53 9.14 0.30 -3.26
CA ILE A 53 10.24 -0.68 -3.24
C ILE A 53 10.85 -0.75 -1.84
N ALA A 54 11.19 0.40 -1.24
CA ALA A 54 11.73 0.44 0.11
C ALA A 54 10.77 -0.15 1.14
N ALA A 55 9.47 0.18 1.05
CA ALA A 55 8.43 -0.39 1.91
C ALA A 55 8.32 -1.91 1.75
N GLY A 56 8.40 -2.42 0.50
CA GLY A 56 8.43 -3.85 0.21
C GLY A 56 9.63 -4.55 0.84
N ILE A 57 10.84 -4.00 0.68
CA ILE A 57 12.07 -4.56 1.29
C ILE A 57 11.96 -4.60 2.81
N ILE A 58 11.53 -3.50 3.44
CA ILE A 58 11.35 -3.42 4.89
C ILE A 58 10.34 -4.48 5.35
N PHE A 59 9.21 -4.59 4.67
CA PHE A 59 8.18 -5.59 4.97
C PHE A 59 8.73 -7.02 4.85
N THR A 60 9.46 -7.34 3.78
CA THR A 60 10.07 -8.66 3.58
C THR A 60 11.07 -9.00 4.69
N LEU A 61 11.94 -8.06 5.08
CA LEU A 61 12.89 -8.29 6.17
C LEU A 61 12.18 -8.54 7.50
N LEU A 62 11.14 -7.77 7.81
CA LEU A 62 10.31 -7.98 9.00
C LEU A 62 9.60 -9.34 8.97
N PHE A 63 9.07 -9.75 7.82
CA PHE A 63 8.42 -11.05 7.65
C PHE A 63 9.39 -12.20 7.90
N ILE A 64 10.60 -12.15 7.31
CA ILE A 64 11.63 -13.16 7.55
C ILE A 64 12.01 -13.20 9.03
N GLY A 65 12.19 -12.04 9.68
CA GLY A 65 12.46 -11.95 11.12
C GLY A 65 11.35 -12.60 11.97
N ALA A 66 10.09 -12.35 11.63
CA ALA A 66 8.94 -12.95 12.32
C ALA A 66 8.91 -14.48 12.15
N VAL A 67 9.15 -14.99 10.93
CA VAL A 67 9.24 -16.44 10.69
C VAL A 67 10.38 -17.06 11.48
N MET A 68 11.58 -16.45 11.47
CA MET A 68 12.72 -16.92 12.26
C MET A 68 12.40 -16.94 13.75
N PHE A 69 11.76 -15.89 14.27
CA PHE A 69 11.35 -15.83 15.67
C PHE A 69 10.40 -16.97 16.05
N VAL A 70 9.37 -17.21 15.23
CA VAL A 70 8.42 -18.32 15.44
C VAL A 70 9.14 -19.67 15.40
N VAL A 71 10.01 -19.89 14.41
CA VAL A 71 10.80 -21.12 14.30
C VAL A 71 11.68 -21.33 15.53
N GLN A 72 12.35 -20.29 16.00
CA GLN A 72 13.18 -20.39 17.21
C GLN A 72 12.34 -20.70 18.46
N MET A 73 11.14 -20.12 18.59
CA MET A 73 10.24 -20.45 19.70
C MET A 73 9.78 -21.91 19.64
N VAL A 74 9.39 -22.38 18.46
CA VAL A 74 8.94 -23.77 18.25
C VAL A 74 10.08 -24.75 18.50
N VAL A 75 11.27 -24.50 17.95
CA VAL A 75 12.42 -25.40 18.13
C VAL A 75 12.89 -25.43 19.58
N LYS A 76 12.90 -24.29 20.29
CA LYS A 76 13.22 -24.27 21.72
C LYS A 76 12.16 -24.98 22.57
N GLY A 77 10.88 -24.82 22.23
CA GLY A 77 9.78 -25.47 22.95
C GLY A 77 9.57 -26.96 22.59
N ALA A 78 10.11 -27.43 21.47
CA ALA A 78 10.07 -28.83 21.04
C ALA A 78 11.39 -29.58 21.30
N GLY A 79 12.41 -28.87 21.80
CA GLY A 79 13.72 -29.40 22.18
C GLY A 79 13.85 -29.76 23.66
N GLU A 80 12.75 -29.70 24.42
CA GLU A 80 12.58 -30.30 25.75
C GLU A 80 11.67 -31.52 25.68
#